data_AF-A0A7X8J141-F1
#
_entry.id   AF-A0A7X8J141-F1
#
_cell.length_a   1.000
_cell.length_b   1.000
_cell.length_c   1.000
_cell.angle_alpha   90.00
_cell.angle_beta   90.00
_cell.angle_gamma   90.00
#
_symmetry.space_group_name_H-M   'P 1'
#
loop_
_entity.id
_entity.type
_entity.pdbx_description
1 polymer ?
#
loop_
_entity_poly.entity_id
_entity_poly.type
_entity_poly.pdbx_seq_one_letter_code
_entity_poly.pdbx_strand_id
1 'polypeptide(L)'
;DVAICLYLGIVKGRGNGIFDRESEITREEAAVMLTNLAKYLGLNTDADEVKLNDKSKVSEWAIDSVNFVLENKFMQGVGNDMFSPKSNITREQTYIILYRILNKTEFYSLFDKASEAWGWFYVDTMPLKESPGLPIVGIETESGICFEVDYEGIETLEDLENYLKTIFSDEKVAGMLKTGRYFDVDGKLCAVAASRGTNHYYGKITDVTKNNINATKIKYIVYVEKRDHNFEVEGYEEFTFVTEKIGDFWVFSEFPAWW
;
A
#
# COMPACT_ATOMS: atom_id res chain seq x y z
N ASP A 1 0.11 2.38 25.54
CA ASP A 1 -0.07 1.39 24.46
C ASP A 1 -1.54 1.07 24.19
N VAL A 2 -2.29 0.40 25.07
CA VAL A 2 -3.72 0.07 24.81
C VAL A 2 -4.62 1.29 24.56
N ALA A 3 -4.38 2.39 25.28
CA ALA A 3 -5.12 3.65 25.08
C ALA A 3 -4.91 4.26 23.69
N ILE A 4 -3.71 4.08 23.11
CA ILE A 4 -3.42 4.53 21.74
C ILE A 4 -4.18 3.67 20.74
N CYS A 5 -4.17 2.34 20.89
CA CYS A 5 -4.91 1.46 19.99
C CYS A 5 -6.43 1.66 20.08
N LEU A 6 -6.96 2.05 21.24
CA LEU A 6 -8.35 2.49 21.40
C LEU A 6 -8.63 3.79 20.64
N TYR A 7 -7.75 4.79 20.78
CA TYR A 7 -7.86 6.06 20.09
C TYR A 7 -7.80 5.91 18.57
N LEU A 8 -6.90 5.05 18.07
CA LEU A 8 -6.77 4.73 16.65
C LEU A 8 -7.90 3.83 16.10
N GLY A 9 -8.84 3.40 16.94
CA GLY A 9 -9.95 2.53 16.54
C GLY A 9 -9.55 1.08 16.23
N ILE A 10 -8.30 0.70 16.51
CA ILE A 10 -7.78 -0.66 16.31
C ILE A 10 -8.45 -1.63 17.28
N VAL A 11 -8.58 -1.24 18.54
CA VAL A 11 -9.27 -2.02 19.57
C VAL A 11 -10.55 -1.31 19.98
N LYS A 12 -11.63 -2.07 20.15
CA LYS A 12 -12.92 -1.57 20.64
C LYS A 12 -13.29 -2.32 21.92
N GLY A 13 -14.05 -1.67 22.80
CA GLY A 13 -14.63 -2.33 23.97
C GLY A 13 -15.74 -3.32 23.59
N ARG A 14 -16.16 -4.17 24.53
CA ARG A 14 -17.23 -5.17 24.33
C ARG A 14 -18.65 -4.59 24.33
N GLY A 15 -18.78 -3.27 24.21
CA GLY A 15 -20.04 -2.53 24.33
C GLY A 15 -20.28 -1.97 25.74
N ASN A 16 -21.30 -1.12 25.89
CA ASN A 16 -21.74 -0.52 27.16
C ASN A 16 -20.64 0.22 27.95
N GLY A 17 -19.64 0.77 27.26
CA GLY A 17 -18.50 1.44 27.89
C GLY A 17 -17.50 0.49 28.59
N ILE A 18 -17.63 -0.82 28.40
CA ILE A 18 -16.78 -1.83 29.03
C ILE A 18 -15.60 -2.15 28.12
N PHE A 19 -14.40 -1.90 28.64
CA PHE A 19 -13.15 -2.36 28.06
C PHE A 19 -12.54 -3.40 29.00
N ASP A 20 -12.76 -4.68 28.66
CA ASP A 20 -12.41 -5.83 29.48
C ASP A 20 -10.94 -6.20 29.27
N ARG A 21 -10.06 -5.70 30.17
CA ARG A 21 -8.60 -5.77 30.01
C ARG A 21 -7.98 -7.11 30.37
N GLU A 22 -8.64 -7.88 31.20
CA GLU A 22 -8.08 -9.12 31.80
C GLU A 22 -8.57 -10.38 31.08
N SER A 23 -9.66 -10.27 30.30
CA SER A 23 -10.17 -11.39 29.54
C SER A 23 -9.24 -11.79 28.39
N GLU A 24 -9.18 -13.10 28.15
CA GLU A 24 -8.57 -13.63 26.94
C GLU A 24 -9.32 -13.15 25.70
N ILE A 25 -8.58 -12.96 24.62
CA ILE A 25 -9.09 -12.49 23.33
C ILE A 25 -9.47 -13.72 22.50
N THR A 26 -10.72 -13.76 22.06
CA THR A 26 -11.19 -14.81 21.15
C THR A 26 -10.64 -14.61 19.74
N ARG A 27 -10.61 -15.66 18.92
CA ARG A 27 -10.07 -15.59 17.55
C ARG A 27 -10.88 -14.66 16.64
N GLU A 28 -12.19 -14.55 16.82
CA GLU A 28 -13.01 -13.59 16.06
C GLU A 28 -12.76 -12.14 16.49
N GLU A 29 -12.54 -11.88 17.80
CA GLU A 29 -12.15 -10.55 18.29
C GLU A 29 -10.77 -10.17 17.75
N ALA A 30 -9.83 -11.12 17.76
CA ALA A 30 -8.52 -10.93 17.15
C ALA A 30 -8.64 -10.60 15.66
N ALA A 31 -9.47 -11.33 14.90
CA ALA A 31 -9.69 -11.05 13.48
C ALA A 31 -10.13 -9.60 13.25
N VAL A 32 -11.09 -9.10 14.04
CA VAL A 32 -11.56 -7.70 13.95
C VAL A 32 -10.45 -6.70 14.29
N MET A 33 -9.70 -6.93 15.36
CA MET A 33 -8.57 -6.05 15.73
C MET A 33 -7.53 -5.97 14.61
N LEU A 34 -7.23 -7.09 13.96
CA LEU A 34 -6.26 -7.19 12.88
C LEU A 34 -6.76 -6.52 11.59
N THR A 35 -8.04 -6.68 11.26
CA THR A 35 -8.67 -5.97 10.14
C THR A 35 -8.65 -4.46 10.38
N ASN A 36 -8.95 -4.00 11.60
CA ASN A 36 -8.86 -2.57 11.93
C ASN A 36 -7.43 -2.03 11.84
N LEU A 37 -6.44 -2.80 12.30
CA LEU A 37 -5.03 -2.47 12.14
C LEU A 37 -4.65 -2.37 10.65
N ALA A 38 -5.06 -3.34 9.83
CA ALA A 38 -4.81 -3.34 8.40
C ALA A 38 -5.42 -2.10 7.71
N LYS A 39 -6.68 -1.76 8.04
CA LYS A 39 -7.34 -0.52 7.59
C LYS A 39 -6.54 0.73 7.98
N TYR A 40 -6.11 0.81 9.24
CA TYR A 40 -5.31 1.93 9.72
C TYR A 40 -3.97 2.05 8.96
N LEU A 41 -3.38 0.93 8.57
CA LEU A 41 -2.16 0.86 7.77
C LEU A 41 -2.41 1.02 6.25
N GLY A 42 -3.63 1.34 5.83
CA GLY A 42 -3.98 1.63 4.44
C GLY A 42 -4.26 0.40 3.56
N LEU A 43 -4.38 -0.80 4.14
CA LEU A 43 -4.69 -1.99 3.35
C LEU A 43 -6.15 -2.01 2.95
N ASN A 44 -6.41 -2.39 1.70
CA ASN A 44 -7.75 -2.84 1.33
C ASN A 44 -8.09 -4.11 2.14
N THR A 45 -9.24 -4.09 2.80
CA THR A 45 -9.74 -5.20 3.61
C THR A 45 -10.97 -5.88 3.05
N ASP A 46 -11.37 -5.54 1.83
CA ASP A 46 -12.38 -6.29 1.10
C ASP A 46 -11.89 -7.72 0.90
N ALA A 47 -12.77 -8.67 1.19
CA ALA A 47 -12.41 -10.08 1.20
C ALA A 47 -13.57 -10.94 0.70
N ASP A 48 -13.23 -11.96 -0.07
CA ASP A 48 -14.18 -12.94 -0.54
C ASP A 48 -14.59 -13.89 0.59
N GLU A 49 -15.78 -14.45 0.47
CA GLU A 49 -16.27 -15.38 1.47
C GLU A 49 -15.42 -16.66 1.50
N VAL A 50 -14.89 -16.99 2.68
CA VAL A 50 -14.19 -18.26 2.91
C VAL A 50 -15.18 -19.29 3.45
N LYS A 51 -15.24 -20.45 2.78
CA LYS A 51 -16.09 -21.56 3.22
C LYS A 51 -15.60 -22.13 4.55
N LEU A 52 -16.44 -22.08 5.57
CA LEU A 52 -16.16 -22.60 6.92
C LEU A 52 -17.28 -23.53 7.40
N ASN A 53 -16.88 -24.68 7.95
CA ASN A 53 -17.81 -25.64 8.56
C ASN A 53 -18.45 -25.11 9.86
N ASP A 54 -17.79 -24.16 10.53
CA ASP A 54 -18.27 -23.51 11.74
C ASP A 54 -18.64 -22.04 11.54
N LYS A 55 -18.95 -21.62 10.30
CA LYS A 55 -19.36 -20.25 9.95
C LYS A 55 -20.49 -19.73 10.85
N SER A 56 -21.46 -20.59 11.18
CA SER A 56 -22.60 -20.24 12.04
C SER A 56 -22.22 -19.88 13.49
N LYS A 57 -20.98 -20.16 13.92
CA LYS A 57 -20.45 -19.77 15.23
C LYS A 57 -19.73 -18.42 15.20
N VAL A 58 -19.44 -17.89 14.01
CA VAL A 58 -18.84 -16.56 13.85
C VAL A 58 -19.92 -15.52 14.12
N SER A 59 -19.64 -14.57 15.01
CA SER A 59 -20.57 -13.48 15.23
C SER A 59 -20.69 -12.59 13.98
N GLU A 60 -21.89 -12.08 13.70
CA GLU A 60 -22.19 -11.30 12.48
C GLU A 60 -21.21 -10.14 12.25
N TRP A 61 -20.86 -9.42 13.33
CA TRP A 61 -19.90 -8.31 13.30
C TRP A 61 -18.45 -8.71 12.98
N ALA A 62 -18.12 -10.00 13.03
CA ALA A 62 -16.78 -10.52 12.77
C ALA A 62 -16.64 -11.19 11.40
N ILE A 63 -17.74 -11.46 10.67
CA ILE A 63 -17.72 -12.28 9.45
C ILE A 63 -16.72 -11.75 8.43
N ASP A 64 -16.83 -10.46 8.07
CA ASP A 64 -15.95 -9.85 7.07
C ASP A 64 -14.49 -9.87 7.52
N SER A 65 -14.25 -9.65 8.82
CA SER A 65 -12.90 -9.68 9.37
C SER A 65 -12.31 -11.09 9.36
N VAL A 66 -13.11 -12.12 9.63
CA VAL A 66 -12.71 -13.53 9.56
C VAL A 66 -12.37 -13.92 8.12
N ASN A 67 -13.20 -13.53 7.15
CA ASN A 67 -12.92 -13.74 5.72
C ASN A 67 -11.59 -13.09 5.34
N PHE A 68 -11.43 -11.81 5.68
CA PHE A 68 -10.20 -11.05 5.40
C PHE A 68 -8.94 -11.72 5.94
N VAL A 69 -8.91 -12.07 7.23
CA VAL A 69 -7.69 -12.65 7.82
C VAL A 69 -7.37 -14.05 7.29
N LEU A 70 -8.38 -14.80 6.83
CA LEU A 70 -8.20 -16.13 6.25
C LEU A 70 -7.71 -16.06 4.79
N GLU A 71 -8.35 -15.22 3.97
CA GLU A 71 -7.94 -15.00 2.58
C GLU A 71 -6.51 -14.48 2.50
N ASN A 72 -6.17 -13.52 3.38
CA ASN A 72 -4.83 -12.95 3.47
C ASN A 72 -3.82 -13.86 4.19
N LYS A 73 -4.24 -15.05 4.66
CA LYS A 73 -3.43 -16.02 5.42
C LYS A 73 -2.77 -15.43 6.67
N PHE A 74 -3.31 -14.32 7.18
CA PHE A 74 -2.88 -13.72 8.44
C PHE A 74 -3.18 -14.69 9.57
N MET A 75 -4.43 -15.18 9.64
CA MET A 75 -4.83 -16.29 10.48
C MET A 75 -5.05 -17.55 9.64
N GLN A 76 -4.99 -18.70 10.28
CA GLN A 76 -5.28 -19.99 9.65
C GLN A 76 -6.35 -20.72 10.47
N GLY A 77 -7.15 -21.54 9.80
CA GLY A 77 -8.11 -22.42 10.48
C GLY A 77 -7.42 -23.45 11.38
N VAL A 78 -8.22 -24.15 12.18
CA VAL A 78 -7.74 -25.18 13.11
C VAL A 78 -7.82 -26.60 12.52
N GLY A 79 -8.07 -26.71 11.22
CA GLY A 79 -8.29 -27.98 10.51
C GLY A 79 -9.78 -28.26 10.24
N ASN A 80 -10.06 -29.21 9.33
CA ASN A 80 -11.42 -29.60 8.90
C ASN A 80 -12.30 -28.42 8.47
N ASP A 81 -11.73 -27.44 7.76
CA ASP A 81 -12.39 -26.19 7.35
C ASP A 81 -13.06 -25.44 8.51
N MET A 82 -12.49 -25.50 9.72
CA MET A 82 -12.99 -24.76 10.90
C MET A 82 -12.09 -23.59 11.26
N PHE A 83 -12.69 -22.49 11.71
CA PHE A 83 -11.97 -21.33 12.23
C PHE A 83 -11.84 -21.33 13.77
N SER A 84 -12.78 -21.93 14.49
CA SER A 84 -12.95 -21.87 15.95
C SER A 84 -13.05 -20.43 16.48
N PRO A 85 -14.09 -19.66 16.10
CA PRO A 85 -14.17 -18.22 16.40
C PRO A 85 -14.15 -17.90 17.90
N LYS A 86 -14.74 -18.77 18.73
CA LYS A 86 -14.86 -18.56 20.18
C LYS A 86 -13.69 -19.09 21.00
N SER A 87 -12.70 -19.77 20.39
CA SER A 87 -11.51 -20.18 21.13
C SER A 87 -10.53 -19.02 21.25
N ASN A 88 -9.70 -19.05 22.29
CA ASN A 88 -8.76 -17.97 22.55
C ASN A 88 -7.53 -18.04 21.64
N ILE A 89 -7.00 -16.87 21.30
CA ILE A 89 -5.76 -16.75 20.53
C ILE A 89 -4.55 -16.80 21.49
N THR A 90 -3.47 -17.47 21.09
CA THR A 90 -2.25 -17.50 21.91
C THR A 90 -1.34 -16.30 21.63
N ARG A 91 -0.41 -16.03 22.55
CA ARG A 91 0.59 -14.96 22.38
C ARG A 91 1.51 -15.21 21.19
N GLU A 92 1.90 -16.47 20.97
CA GLU A 92 2.76 -16.89 19.88
C GLU A 92 2.07 -16.71 18.53
N GLN A 93 0.79 -17.09 18.45
CA GLN A 93 -0.04 -16.84 17.27
C GLN A 93 -0.11 -15.34 16.98
N THR A 94 -0.38 -14.53 18.01
CA THR A 94 -0.45 -13.07 17.89
C THR A 94 0.83 -12.48 17.30
N TYR A 95 2.01 -12.91 17.78
CA TYR A 95 3.30 -12.45 17.27
C TYR A 95 3.49 -12.76 15.78
N ILE A 96 3.21 -14.01 15.38
CA ILE A 96 3.33 -14.45 13.98
C ILE A 96 2.39 -13.65 13.08
N ILE A 97 1.17 -13.38 13.54
CA ILE A 97 0.18 -12.63 12.75
C ILE A 97 0.60 -11.17 12.58
N LEU A 98 1.02 -10.50 13.66
CA LEU A 98 1.53 -9.13 13.59
C LEU A 98 2.72 -9.02 12.65
N TYR A 99 3.65 -9.98 12.72
CA TYR A 99 4.77 -10.05 11.79
C TYR A 99 4.30 -10.17 10.33
N ARG A 100 3.29 -11.01 10.04
CA ARG A 100 2.74 -11.14 8.67
C ARG A 100 2.09 -9.85 8.18
N ILE A 101 1.29 -9.19 9.02
CA ILE A 101 0.65 -7.91 8.68
C ILE A 101 1.72 -6.86 8.40
N LEU A 102 2.67 -6.67 9.32
CA LEU A 102 3.73 -5.65 9.17
C LEU A 102 4.58 -5.88 7.91
N ASN A 103 4.92 -7.13 7.61
CA ASN A 103 5.65 -7.44 6.38
C ASN A 103 4.82 -7.18 5.12
N LYS A 104 3.51 -7.46 5.17
CA LYS A 104 2.61 -7.18 4.05
C LYS A 104 2.48 -5.67 3.87
N THR A 105 2.24 -4.93 4.95
CA THR A 105 2.09 -3.47 4.95
C THR A 105 3.36 -2.74 4.53
N GLU A 106 4.54 -3.24 4.90
CA GLU A 106 5.83 -2.63 4.50
C GLU A 106 5.99 -2.64 2.98
N PHE A 107 5.68 -3.76 2.32
CA PHE A 107 5.67 -3.83 0.86
C PHE A 107 4.65 -2.86 0.27
N TYR A 108 3.37 -2.95 0.64
CA TYR A 108 2.33 -2.10 0.05
C TYR A 108 2.59 -0.61 0.29
N SER A 109 3.04 -0.22 1.48
CA SER A 109 3.34 1.17 1.79
C SER A 109 4.50 1.73 0.94
N LEU A 110 5.56 0.94 0.74
CA LEU A 110 6.65 1.33 -0.15
C LEU A 110 6.19 1.31 -1.62
N PHE A 111 5.38 0.32 -1.98
CA PHE A 111 4.86 0.08 -3.32
C PHE A 111 3.92 1.18 -3.81
N ASP A 112 3.02 1.65 -2.95
CA ASP A 112 2.06 2.70 -3.30
C ASP A 112 2.81 4.01 -3.60
N LYS A 113 3.79 4.36 -2.76
CA LYS A 113 4.69 5.49 -3.00
C LYS A 113 5.47 5.33 -4.29
N ALA A 114 6.00 4.14 -4.55
CA ALA A 114 6.73 3.84 -5.77
C ALA A 114 5.85 3.93 -7.02
N SER A 115 4.61 3.42 -6.94
CA SER A 115 3.64 3.47 -8.02
C SER A 115 3.25 4.90 -8.37
N GLU A 116 2.97 5.72 -7.36
CA GLU A 116 2.66 7.14 -7.51
C GLU A 116 3.86 7.89 -8.12
N ALA A 117 5.04 7.74 -7.52
CA ALA A 117 6.26 8.39 -7.97
C ALA A 117 6.67 7.94 -9.38
N TRP A 118 6.48 6.67 -9.72
CA TRP A 118 6.67 6.19 -11.09
C TRP A 118 5.65 6.83 -12.04
N GLY A 119 4.38 6.90 -11.63
CA GLY A 119 3.30 7.57 -12.37
C GLY A 119 3.63 9.01 -12.73
N TRP A 120 4.22 9.77 -11.80
CA TRP A 120 4.69 11.15 -12.04
C TRP A 120 5.64 11.29 -13.22
N PHE A 121 6.41 10.26 -13.55
CA PHE A 121 7.41 10.30 -14.61
C PHE A 121 6.94 9.69 -15.93
N TYR A 122 5.99 8.75 -15.89
CA TYR A 122 5.66 7.94 -17.06
C TYR A 122 4.18 7.98 -17.47
N VAL A 123 3.30 8.41 -16.58
CA VAL A 123 1.84 8.44 -16.81
C VAL A 123 1.36 9.89 -16.83
N ASP A 124 1.29 10.52 -15.66
CA ASP A 124 0.73 11.84 -15.45
C ASP A 124 1.71 12.73 -14.69
N THR A 125 1.64 14.03 -14.90
CA THR A 125 2.53 14.96 -14.21
C THR A 125 2.08 15.10 -12.77
N MET A 126 3.01 15.36 -11.84
CA MET A 126 2.65 15.74 -10.47
C MET A 126 1.59 16.85 -10.49
N PRO A 127 0.74 16.95 -9.45
CA PRO A 127 -0.18 18.05 -9.32
C PRO A 127 0.54 19.39 -9.50
N LEU A 128 -0.07 20.30 -10.23
CA LEU A 128 0.50 21.60 -10.58
C LEU A 128 -0.34 22.69 -9.93
N LYS A 129 0.30 23.80 -9.53
CA LYS A 129 -0.39 24.95 -8.94
C LYS A 129 -1.28 25.59 -10.01
N GLU A 130 -2.58 25.39 -9.87
CA GLU A 130 -3.60 26.14 -10.60
C GLU A 130 -4.24 27.18 -9.67
N SER A 131 -4.40 28.43 -10.14
CA SER A 131 -5.11 29.44 -9.36
C SER A 131 -6.61 29.42 -9.72
N PRO A 132 -7.52 29.06 -8.80
CA PRO A 132 -8.94 28.98 -9.11
C PRO A 132 -9.49 30.34 -9.57
N GLY A 133 -9.99 30.41 -10.80
CA GLY A 133 -10.65 31.61 -11.35
C GLY A 133 -9.73 32.66 -11.99
N LEU A 134 -8.44 32.37 -12.16
CA LEU A 134 -7.53 33.21 -12.96
C LEU A 134 -7.11 32.47 -14.24
N PRO A 135 -6.79 33.20 -15.33
CA PRO A 135 -6.13 32.57 -16.48
C PRO A 135 -4.83 31.93 -16.00
N ILE A 136 -4.58 30.71 -16.45
CA ILE A 136 -3.41 29.88 -16.11
C ILE A 136 -2.13 30.73 -16.20
N VAL A 137 -1.55 31.12 -15.05
CA VAL A 137 -0.29 31.89 -15.01
C VAL A 137 0.85 30.89 -14.98
N GLY A 138 1.16 30.33 -16.14
CA GLY A 138 2.37 29.53 -16.30
C GLY A 138 3.62 30.41 -16.33
N ILE A 139 4.76 29.80 -16.04
CA ILE A 139 6.07 30.43 -16.13
C ILE A 139 6.56 30.26 -17.56
N GLU A 140 6.83 31.38 -18.24
CA GLU A 140 7.46 31.34 -19.57
C GLU A 140 8.94 31.00 -19.45
N THR A 141 9.36 29.94 -20.13
CA THR A 141 10.76 29.52 -20.28
C THR A 141 11.14 29.49 -21.75
N GLU A 142 12.44 29.36 -22.05
CA GLU A 142 12.92 29.17 -23.42
C GLU A 142 12.31 27.95 -24.12
N SER A 143 11.88 26.95 -23.34
CA SER A 143 11.32 25.67 -23.80
C SER A 143 9.79 25.64 -23.85
N GLY A 144 9.11 26.74 -23.49
CA GLY A 144 7.66 26.83 -23.40
C GLY A 144 7.16 27.18 -22.00
N ILE A 145 5.85 26.99 -21.77
CA ILE A 145 5.19 27.32 -20.51
C ILE A 145 5.28 26.12 -19.57
N CYS A 146 5.78 26.35 -18.34
CA CYS A 146 5.75 25.37 -17.27
C CYS A 146 4.95 25.85 -16.06
N PHE A 147 4.74 24.95 -15.11
CA PHE A 147 3.97 25.19 -13.91
C PHE A 147 4.72 24.68 -12.69
N GLU A 148 4.59 25.42 -11.59
CA GLU A 148 5.10 25.01 -10.28
C GLU A 148 4.32 23.78 -9.80
N VAL A 149 5.03 22.80 -9.23
CA VAL A 149 4.43 21.60 -8.62
C VAL A 149 3.70 21.99 -7.33
N ASP A 150 2.53 21.40 -7.11
CA ASP A 150 1.71 21.55 -5.92
C ASP A 150 1.67 20.24 -5.12
N TYR A 151 2.76 19.93 -4.45
CA TYR A 151 2.87 18.71 -3.65
C TYR A 151 3.45 19.03 -2.28
N GLU A 152 2.73 18.69 -1.23
CA GLU A 152 3.14 18.98 0.14
C GLU A 152 4.48 18.30 0.47
N GLY A 153 5.47 19.10 0.88
CA GLY A 153 6.80 18.62 1.23
C GLY A 153 7.76 18.38 0.06
N ILE A 154 7.36 18.69 -1.18
CA ILE A 154 8.24 18.64 -2.36
C ILE A 154 8.15 19.97 -3.10
N GLU A 155 9.03 20.92 -2.75
CA GLU A 155 9.01 22.29 -3.30
C GLU A 155 10.14 22.54 -4.31
N THR A 156 11.24 21.79 -4.19
CA THR A 156 12.43 21.94 -5.03
C THR A 156 12.79 20.64 -5.76
N LEU A 157 13.68 20.74 -6.76
CA LEU A 157 14.21 19.55 -7.43
C LEU A 157 15.02 18.67 -6.48
N GLU A 158 15.70 19.27 -5.50
CA GLU A 158 16.41 18.54 -4.44
C GLU A 158 15.45 17.79 -3.52
N ASP A 159 14.30 18.38 -3.16
CA ASP A 159 13.28 17.69 -2.36
C ASP A 159 12.72 16.49 -3.12
N LEU A 160 12.47 16.62 -4.42
CA LEU A 160 12.01 15.51 -5.25
C LEU A 160 13.06 14.40 -5.31
N GLU A 161 14.33 14.74 -5.55
CA GLU A 161 15.42 13.76 -5.56
C GLU A 161 15.51 13.03 -4.21
N ASN A 162 15.46 13.75 -3.10
CA ASN A 162 15.52 13.19 -1.76
C ASN A 162 14.31 12.30 -1.45
N TYR A 163 13.11 12.72 -1.83
CA TYR A 163 11.89 11.91 -1.71
C TYR A 163 12.01 10.61 -2.50
N LEU A 164 12.42 10.68 -3.77
CA LEU A 164 12.61 9.52 -4.63
C LEU A 164 13.65 8.54 -4.06
N LYS A 165 14.72 9.03 -3.44
CA LYS A 165 15.73 8.19 -2.76
C LYS A 165 15.22 7.46 -1.51
N THR A 166 14.07 7.87 -0.96
CA THR A 166 13.39 7.08 0.08
C THR A 166 12.63 5.88 -0.46
N ILE A 167 12.48 5.80 -1.79
CA ILE A 167 11.62 4.83 -2.49
C ILE A 167 12.42 3.96 -3.46
N PHE A 168 13.38 4.54 -4.17
CA PHE A 168 14.15 3.93 -5.24
C PHE A 168 15.66 4.01 -4.98
N SER A 169 16.43 3.08 -5.54
CA SER A 169 17.89 3.13 -5.51
C SER A 169 18.42 4.35 -6.28
N ASP A 170 19.64 4.81 -5.95
CA ASP A 170 20.27 5.96 -6.60
C ASP A 170 20.31 5.84 -8.13
N GLU A 171 20.55 4.62 -8.65
CA GLU A 171 20.54 4.34 -10.09
C GLU A 171 19.17 4.63 -10.72
N LYS A 172 18.08 4.20 -10.05
CA LYS A 172 16.71 4.42 -10.52
C LYS A 172 16.34 5.89 -10.45
N VAL A 173 16.67 6.57 -9.36
CA VAL A 173 16.44 8.01 -9.20
C VAL A 173 17.16 8.80 -10.30
N ALA A 174 18.43 8.51 -10.54
CA ALA A 174 19.19 9.15 -11.62
C ALA A 174 18.56 8.90 -13.00
N GLY A 175 18.06 7.68 -13.26
CA GLY A 175 17.34 7.35 -14.48
C GLY A 175 16.04 8.13 -14.67
N MET A 176 15.26 8.30 -13.59
CA MET A 176 14.01 9.07 -13.59
C MET A 176 14.26 10.56 -13.82
N LEU A 177 15.19 11.16 -13.07
CA LEU A 177 15.50 12.60 -13.19
C LEU A 177 16.13 12.96 -14.54
N LYS A 178 16.86 12.03 -15.17
CA LYS A 178 17.43 12.23 -16.52
C LYS A 178 16.37 12.46 -17.62
N THR A 179 15.11 12.12 -17.36
CA THR A 179 14.01 12.44 -18.30
C THR A 179 13.84 13.94 -18.51
N GLY A 180 14.29 14.78 -17.56
CA GLY A 180 14.09 16.23 -17.60
C GLY A 180 12.63 16.64 -17.43
N ARG A 181 11.76 15.73 -16.97
CA ARG A 181 10.33 15.99 -16.79
C ARG A 181 10.07 17.07 -15.75
N TYR A 182 10.91 17.09 -14.71
CA TYR A 182 10.89 18.07 -13.64
C TYR A 182 12.21 18.83 -13.64
N PHE A 183 12.16 20.13 -13.40
CA PHE A 183 13.31 21.01 -13.44
C PHE A 183 13.12 22.19 -12.48
N ASP A 184 14.24 22.79 -12.10
CA ASP A 184 14.24 23.97 -11.24
C ASP A 184 14.00 25.24 -12.05
N VAL A 185 13.12 26.11 -11.54
CA VAL A 185 13.00 27.50 -11.98
C VAL A 185 13.01 28.38 -10.75
N ASP A 186 14.07 29.19 -10.60
CA ASP A 186 14.25 30.12 -9.49
C ASP A 186 14.06 29.47 -8.11
N GLY A 187 14.56 28.25 -7.93
CA GLY A 187 14.46 27.50 -6.68
C GLY A 187 13.12 26.79 -6.47
N LYS A 188 12.30 26.64 -7.52
CA LYS A 188 11.01 25.96 -7.48
C LYS A 188 10.97 24.77 -8.42
N LEU A 189 10.39 23.67 -7.95
CA LEU A 189 10.11 22.52 -8.78
C LEU A 189 9.01 22.82 -9.78
N CYS A 190 9.33 22.72 -11.06
CA CYS A 190 8.41 22.97 -12.15
C CYS A 190 8.35 21.80 -13.13
N ALA A 191 7.24 21.69 -13.86
CA ALA A 191 7.06 20.76 -14.96
C ALA A 191 6.16 21.33 -16.06
N VAL A 192 6.28 20.77 -17.26
CA VAL A 192 5.30 20.99 -18.33
C VAL A 192 4.18 19.97 -18.16
N ALA A 193 2.93 20.43 -18.20
CA ALA A 193 1.76 19.57 -18.07
C ALA A 193 1.74 18.50 -19.17
N ALA A 194 1.83 17.24 -18.76
CA ALA A 194 1.75 16.08 -19.64
C ALA A 194 0.91 14.98 -18.98
N SER A 195 0.06 14.35 -19.77
CA SER A 195 -0.74 13.18 -19.39
C SER A 195 -0.75 12.20 -20.55
N ARG A 196 -0.46 10.93 -20.28
CA ARG A 196 -0.60 9.84 -21.26
C ARG A 196 -1.86 9.02 -21.03
N GLY A 197 -2.62 9.31 -19.98
CA GLY A 197 -3.71 8.46 -19.49
C GLY A 197 -3.18 7.20 -18.79
N THR A 198 -3.98 6.65 -17.89
CA THR A 198 -3.66 5.38 -17.21
C THR A 198 -4.10 4.19 -18.07
N ASN A 199 -3.44 3.04 -17.91
CA ASN A 199 -3.92 1.80 -18.50
C ASN A 199 -5.08 1.27 -17.65
N HIS A 200 -6.32 1.50 -18.08
CA HIS A 200 -7.51 1.14 -17.31
C HIS A 200 -7.79 -0.39 -17.28
N TYR A 201 -6.94 -1.20 -17.93
CA TYR A 201 -7.10 -2.66 -18.03
C TYR A 201 -6.38 -3.45 -16.93
N TYR A 202 -5.76 -2.79 -15.94
CA TYR A 202 -5.27 -3.46 -14.73
C TYR A 202 -6.17 -3.18 -13.53
N GLY A 203 -6.47 -4.22 -12.76
CA GLY A 203 -7.30 -4.18 -11.56
C GLY A 203 -6.47 -4.20 -10.27
N LYS A 204 -7.00 -4.87 -9.24
CA LYS A 204 -6.32 -4.93 -7.93
C LYS A 204 -5.14 -5.89 -7.96
N ILE A 205 -4.18 -5.66 -7.06
CA ILE A 205 -3.17 -6.67 -6.70
C ILE A 205 -3.89 -7.81 -5.97
N THR A 206 -3.76 -9.04 -6.46
CA THR A 206 -4.41 -10.22 -5.90
C THR A 206 -3.51 -11.01 -4.97
N ASP A 207 -2.20 -11.07 -5.25
CA ASP A 207 -1.23 -11.75 -4.41
C ASP A 207 0.15 -11.10 -4.50
N VAL A 208 0.93 -11.21 -3.42
CA VAL A 208 2.32 -10.78 -3.35
C VAL A 208 3.14 -11.86 -2.68
N THR A 209 4.05 -12.46 -3.43
CA THR A 209 4.99 -13.47 -2.93
C THR A 209 6.35 -12.82 -2.64
N LYS A 210 6.79 -12.89 -1.39
CA LYS A 210 8.07 -12.36 -0.90
C LYS A 210 9.16 -13.44 -0.89
N ASN A 211 10.26 -13.20 -1.60
CA ASN A 211 11.41 -14.09 -1.70
C ASN A 211 12.70 -13.36 -1.26
N ASN A 212 13.25 -13.71 -0.10
CA ASN A 212 14.52 -13.15 0.35
C ASN A 212 15.67 -13.71 -0.50
N ILE A 213 16.34 -12.86 -1.28
CA ILE A 213 17.52 -13.25 -2.06
C ILE A 213 18.72 -13.36 -1.10
N ASN A 214 18.90 -12.35 -0.25
CA ASN A 214 19.92 -12.30 0.79
C ASN A 214 19.50 -11.30 1.89
N ALA A 215 20.39 -11.02 2.85
CA ALA A 215 20.10 -10.14 3.98
C ALA A 215 19.77 -8.68 3.60
N THR A 216 20.13 -8.25 2.39
CA THR A 216 19.95 -6.88 1.92
C THR A 216 19.16 -6.81 0.62
N LYS A 217 18.61 -7.92 0.10
CA LYS A 217 17.81 -7.95 -1.14
C LYS A 217 16.62 -8.88 -1.04
N ILE A 218 15.46 -8.39 -1.46
CA ILE A 218 14.19 -9.11 -1.46
C ILE A 218 13.53 -8.95 -2.82
N LYS A 219 13.14 -10.08 -3.43
CA LYS A 219 12.34 -10.14 -4.65
C LYS A 219 10.87 -10.31 -4.28
N TYR A 220 10.02 -9.48 -4.85
CA TYR A 220 8.57 -9.59 -4.78
C TYR A 220 8.03 -10.02 -6.15
N ILE A 221 7.16 -11.01 -6.14
CA ILE A 221 6.36 -11.42 -7.29
C ILE A 221 4.93 -10.97 -7.00
N VAL A 222 4.40 -10.08 -7.82
CA VAL A 222 3.10 -9.42 -7.62
C VAL A 222 2.17 -9.85 -8.74
N TYR A 223 0.99 -10.33 -8.37
CA TYR A 223 -0.06 -10.71 -9.31
C TYR A 223 -1.13 -9.62 -9.35
N VAL A 224 -1.47 -9.16 -10.55
CA VAL A 224 -2.45 -8.08 -10.78
C VAL A 224 -3.53 -8.57 -11.72
N GLU A 225 -4.79 -8.25 -11.44
CA GLU A 225 -5.89 -8.54 -12.37
C GLU A 225 -5.67 -7.86 -13.72
N LYS A 226 -5.90 -8.61 -14.81
CA LYS A 226 -6.18 -8.04 -16.14
C LYS A 226 -7.68 -7.96 -16.34
N ARG A 227 -8.12 -6.82 -16.86
CA ARG A 227 -9.52 -6.54 -17.14
C ARG A 227 -9.75 -6.34 -18.63
N ASP A 228 -10.87 -6.86 -19.10
CA ASP A 228 -11.31 -6.66 -20.47
C ASP A 228 -11.87 -5.24 -20.69
N HIS A 229 -12.40 -4.99 -21.89
CA HIS A 229 -13.01 -3.70 -22.25
C HIS A 229 -14.29 -3.37 -21.46
N ASN A 230 -14.86 -4.34 -20.75
CA ASN A 230 -16.03 -4.18 -19.89
C ASN A 230 -15.64 -4.10 -18.40
N PHE A 231 -14.35 -4.04 -18.09
CA PHE A 231 -13.78 -4.07 -16.74
C PHE A 231 -13.96 -5.38 -15.98
N GLU A 232 -14.30 -6.47 -16.68
CA GLU A 232 -14.40 -7.82 -16.11
C GLU A 232 -13.03 -8.49 -16.08
N VAL A 233 -12.75 -9.27 -15.04
CA VAL A 233 -11.44 -9.95 -14.88
C VAL A 233 -11.27 -11.04 -15.96
N GLU A 234 -10.31 -10.85 -16.87
CA GLU A 234 -10.00 -11.80 -17.95
C GLU A 234 -8.76 -12.65 -17.68
N GLY A 235 -7.94 -12.25 -16.70
CA GLY A 235 -6.72 -12.97 -16.34
C GLY A 235 -5.90 -12.24 -15.27
N TYR A 236 -4.63 -12.63 -15.17
CA TYR A 236 -3.68 -12.03 -14.24
C TYR A 236 -2.35 -11.78 -14.93
N GLU A 237 -1.67 -10.70 -14.55
CA GLU A 237 -0.28 -10.43 -14.91
C GLU A 237 0.64 -10.61 -13.72
N GLU A 238 1.84 -11.11 -13.99
CA GLU A 238 2.91 -11.22 -13.01
C GLU A 238 3.92 -10.10 -13.21
N PHE A 239 4.19 -9.34 -12.15
CA PHE A 239 5.24 -8.33 -12.09
C PHE A 239 6.30 -8.73 -11.08
N THR A 240 7.56 -8.51 -11.44
CA THR A 240 8.70 -8.71 -10.54
C THR A 240 9.23 -7.37 -10.07
N PHE A 241 9.39 -7.24 -8.76
CA PHE A 241 10.05 -6.11 -8.12
C PHE A 241 11.21 -6.61 -7.26
N VAL A 242 12.26 -5.81 -7.15
CA VAL A 242 13.37 -6.09 -6.24
C VAL A 242 13.61 -4.88 -5.38
N THR A 243 13.64 -5.10 -4.06
CA THR A 243 14.07 -4.11 -3.09
C THR A 243 15.45 -4.46 -2.56
N GLU A 244 16.22 -3.42 -2.24
CA GLU A 244 17.48 -3.54 -1.53
C GLU A 244 17.53 -2.64 -0.31
N LYS A 245 18.32 -3.05 0.69
CA LYS A 245 18.46 -2.33 1.94
C LYS A 245 19.57 -1.28 1.82
N ILE A 246 19.21 0.00 1.96
CA ILE A 246 20.13 1.14 2.02
C ILE A 246 19.97 1.81 3.39
N GLY A 247 21.01 1.71 4.23
CA GLY A 247 20.92 2.10 5.64
C GLY A 247 19.86 1.28 6.37
N ASP A 248 18.87 1.96 6.95
CA ASP A 248 17.75 1.34 7.65
C ASP A 248 16.49 1.15 6.77
N PHE A 249 16.53 1.57 5.51
CA PHE A 249 15.37 1.58 4.62
C PHE A 249 15.49 0.53 3.51
N TRP A 250 14.33 0.02 3.08
CA TRP A 250 14.21 -0.76 1.85
C TRP A 250 13.77 0.16 0.72
N VAL A 251 14.46 0.08 -0.42
CA VAL A 251 14.12 0.85 -1.63
C VAL A 251 14.07 -0.08 -2.84
N PHE A 252 13.28 0.24 -3.85
CA PHE A 252 13.23 -0.52 -5.09
C PHE A 252 14.49 -0.30 -5.93
N SER A 253 15.26 -1.37 -6.13
CA SER A 253 16.36 -1.43 -7.09
C SER A 253 15.89 -1.91 -8.47
N GLU A 254 14.82 -2.71 -8.51
CA GLU A 254 14.14 -3.10 -9.75
C GLU A 254 12.65 -2.79 -9.63
N PHE A 255 12.19 -1.94 -10.56
CA PHE A 255 10.79 -1.57 -10.75
C PHE A 255 10.53 -1.64 -12.26
N PRO A 256 9.54 -2.43 -12.73
CA PRO A 256 9.24 -2.60 -14.14
C PRO A 256 9.01 -1.28 -14.85
N ALA A 257 9.50 -1.15 -16.07
CA ALA A 257 9.30 0.04 -16.90
C ALA A 257 7.88 0.16 -17.48
N TRP A 258 7.05 -0.87 -17.30
CA TRP A 258 5.67 -0.96 -17.78
C TRP A 258 4.77 -1.37 -16.62
N TRP A 259 4.79 -0.57 -15.55
CA TRP A 259 3.92 -0.72 -14.39
C TRP A 259 2.61 0.05 -14.59
#